data_AF-A0A937BHZ6-F1
#
_entry.id   AF-A0A937BHZ6-F1
#
_cell.length_a   1.000
_cell.length_b   1.000
_cell.length_c   1.000
_cell.angle_alpha   90.00
_cell.angle_beta   90.00
_cell.angle_gamma   90.00
#
_symmetry.space_group_name_H-M   'P 1'
#
loop_
_entity.id
_entity.type
_entity.pdbx_description
1 polymer ?
#
loop_
_entity_poly.entity_id
_entity_poly.type
_entity_poly.pdbx_seq_one_letter_code
_entity_poly.pdbx_strand_id
1 'polypeptide(L)'
;MSGNVQLSPILTTARDILKEHSNKPMHVNEIADVAVKSARNQSMSAEDYASKLSGALSAHLNTQTPIFTKPLNEQGRPRKGMYRLKQKRVVAISARIIPPVVSTNFTGKAGEHAVMSELLFWGYNASLMTVDEGIDIVASKDNRYFHIQVKASAERSSGGFGFQIKRRAFELNHSAQTYYVFVMRKNLSCYFAVLPSSHLENLRMTNIINGQNDLSITITADEKSKRFLLTAAIYPDG
;
A
#
# COMPACT_ATOMS: atom_id res chain seq x y z
N MET A 1 1.66 19.45 -24.52
CA MET A 1 2.33 19.90 -25.75
C MET A 1 3.51 18.98 -26.03
N SER A 2 3.33 17.97 -26.89
CA SER A 2 4.41 17.06 -27.30
C SER A 2 5.16 17.69 -28.47
N GLY A 3 6.31 18.31 -28.19
CA GLY A 3 7.22 18.75 -29.24
C GLY A 3 7.56 17.58 -30.14
N ASN A 4 7.19 17.68 -31.42
CA ASN A 4 7.55 16.70 -32.43
C ASN A 4 9.07 16.79 -32.63
N VAL A 5 9.82 15.85 -32.05
CA VAL A 5 11.25 15.72 -32.34
C VAL A 5 11.36 15.36 -33.82
N GLN A 6 11.92 16.27 -34.63
CA GLN A 6 12.12 16.03 -36.05
C GLN A 6 13.20 14.97 -36.22
N LEU A 7 12.79 13.74 -36.50
CA LEU A 7 13.69 12.61 -36.75
C LEU A 7 14.19 12.65 -38.19
N SER A 8 15.44 12.27 -38.39
CA SER A 8 15.96 12.02 -39.74
C SER A 8 15.20 10.85 -40.40
N PRO A 9 15.16 10.75 -41.74
CA PRO A 9 14.43 9.68 -42.43
C PRO A 9 14.84 8.26 -41.99
N ILE A 10 16.13 8.05 -41.71
CA ILE A 10 16.66 6.76 -41.24
C ILE A 10 16.19 6.42 -39.81
N LEU A 11 16.09 7.42 -38.93
CA LEU A 11 15.56 7.25 -37.58
C LEU A 11 14.03 7.08 -37.58
N THR A 12 13.32 7.77 -38.48
CA THR A 12 11.89 7.57 -38.68
C THR A 12 11.59 6.13 -39.09
N THR A 13 12.35 5.60 -40.06
CA THR A 13 12.23 4.20 -40.49
C THR A 13 12.49 3.22 -39.34
N ALA A 14 13.56 3.43 -38.56
CA ALA A 14 13.87 2.57 -37.41
C ALA A 14 12.79 2.62 -36.33
N ARG A 15 12.20 3.80 -36.07
CA ARG A 15 11.07 3.95 -35.14
C ARG A 15 9.88 3.13 -35.60
N ASP A 16 9.54 3.19 -36.88
CA ASP A 16 8.35 2.54 -37.42
C ASP A 16 8.51 1.02 -37.43
N ILE A 17 9.69 0.52 -37.83
CA ILE A 17 10.03 -0.91 -37.75
C ILE A 17 9.93 -1.43 -36.30
N LEU A 18 10.50 -0.71 -35.33
CA LEU A 18 10.42 -1.11 -33.92
C LEU A 18 8.97 -1.11 -33.39
N LYS A 19 8.12 -0.16 -33.83
CA LYS A 19 6.69 -0.14 -33.47
C LYS A 19 5.95 -1.34 -34.07
N GLU A 20 6.17 -1.64 -35.34
CA GLU A 20 5.61 -2.80 -36.05
C GLU A 20 5.98 -4.11 -35.32
N HIS A 21 7.16 -4.15 -34.68
CA HIS A 21 7.65 -5.30 -33.92
C HIS A 21 7.35 -5.19 -32.41
N SER A 22 6.25 -4.52 -32.03
CA SER A 22 5.79 -4.41 -30.64
C SER A 22 6.83 -3.82 -29.66
N ASN A 23 7.71 -2.95 -30.17
CA ASN A 23 8.83 -2.36 -29.42
C ASN A 23 9.82 -3.38 -28.84
N LYS A 24 9.88 -4.59 -29.41
CA LYS A 24 10.91 -5.58 -29.04
C LYS A 24 12.29 -5.01 -29.35
N PRO A 25 13.30 -5.26 -28.51
CA PRO A 25 14.66 -4.86 -28.83
C PRO A 25 15.17 -5.62 -30.05
N MET A 26 15.70 -4.90 -31.03
CA MET A 26 16.23 -5.47 -32.28
C MET A 26 17.69 -5.04 -32.50
N HIS A 27 18.46 -5.88 -33.17
CA HIS A 27 19.81 -5.53 -33.60
C HIS A 27 19.75 -4.59 -34.81
N VAL A 28 20.72 -3.69 -34.96
CA VAL A 28 20.77 -2.72 -36.06
C VAL A 28 20.76 -3.39 -37.44
N ASN A 29 21.41 -4.55 -37.58
CA ASN A 29 21.38 -5.34 -38.80
C ASN A 29 19.98 -5.91 -39.08
N GLU A 30 19.27 -6.38 -38.05
CA GLU A 30 17.89 -6.87 -38.22
C GLU A 30 16.95 -5.73 -38.64
N ILE A 31 17.12 -4.54 -38.08
CA ILE A 31 16.37 -3.35 -38.49
C ILE A 31 16.69 -2.99 -39.96
N ALA A 32 17.96 -3.08 -40.37
CA ALA A 32 18.37 -2.85 -41.75
C ALA A 32 17.80 -3.88 -42.72
N ASP A 33 17.82 -5.17 -42.37
CA ASP A 33 17.23 -6.25 -43.17
C ASP A 33 15.74 -6.03 -43.38
N VAL A 34 15.02 -5.65 -42.33
CA VAL A 34 13.59 -5.30 -42.42
C VAL A 34 13.39 -4.06 -43.30
N ALA A 35 14.26 -3.05 -43.19
CA ALA A 35 14.19 -1.86 -44.03
C ALA A 35 14.39 -2.19 -45.53
N VAL A 36 15.35 -3.06 -45.86
CA VAL A 36 15.58 -3.51 -47.25
C VAL A 36 14.41 -4.35 -47.77
N LYS A 37 13.94 -5.33 -46.98
CA LYS A 37 12.79 -6.18 -47.35
C LYS A 37 11.50 -5.40 -47.57
N SER A 38 11.37 -4.23 -46.93
CA SER A 38 10.23 -3.34 -47.09
C SER A 38 10.48 -2.14 -48.01
N ALA A 39 11.59 -2.12 -48.75
CA ALA A 39 12.00 -1.03 -49.65
C ALA A 39 12.08 0.36 -48.98
N ARG A 40 12.37 0.41 -47.68
CA ARG A 40 12.55 1.63 -46.85
C ARG A 40 14.04 1.97 -46.59
N ASN A 41 14.94 1.36 -47.37
CA ASN A 41 16.40 1.43 -47.26
C ASN A 41 17.06 2.59 -48.03
N GLN A 42 16.29 3.50 -48.63
CA GLN A 42 16.82 4.65 -49.41
C GLN A 42 17.78 4.22 -50.53
N SER A 43 17.48 3.09 -51.19
CA SER A 43 18.30 2.51 -52.28
C SER A 43 19.72 2.09 -51.87
N MET A 44 19.97 1.87 -50.58
CA MET A 44 21.26 1.42 -50.07
C MET A 44 21.32 -0.10 -49.86
N SER A 45 22.50 -0.70 -49.89
CA SER A 45 22.68 -2.09 -49.45
C SER A 45 22.29 -2.27 -47.96
N ALA A 46 22.04 -3.50 -47.52
CA ALA A 46 21.75 -3.78 -46.11
C ALA A 46 22.92 -3.36 -45.22
N GLU A 47 24.17 -3.61 -45.66
CA GLU A 47 25.40 -3.25 -44.97
C GLU A 47 25.57 -1.73 -44.84
N ASP A 48 25.42 -0.99 -45.95
CA ASP A 48 25.58 0.47 -45.94
C ASP A 48 24.48 1.13 -45.11
N TYR A 49 23.26 0.61 -45.20
CA TYR A 49 22.14 1.11 -44.42
C TYR A 49 22.34 0.84 -42.93
N ALA A 50 22.78 -0.37 -42.55
CA ALA A 50 23.09 -0.72 -41.17
C ALA A 50 24.20 0.18 -40.59
N SER A 51 25.24 0.47 -41.38
CA SER A 51 26.33 1.37 -40.98
C SER A 51 25.81 2.79 -40.69
N LYS A 52 25.04 3.39 -41.63
CA LYS A 52 24.44 4.72 -41.42
C LYS A 52 23.44 4.72 -40.26
N LEU A 53 22.63 3.69 -40.14
CA LEU A 53 21.63 3.55 -39.07
C LEU A 53 22.31 3.45 -37.70
N SER A 54 23.39 2.68 -37.58
CA SER A 54 24.18 2.54 -36.36
C SER A 54 24.74 3.89 -35.89
N GLY A 55 25.30 4.67 -36.81
CA GLY A 55 25.77 6.04 -36.55
C GLY A 55 24.64 6.97 -36.10
N ALA A 56 23.53 6.98 -36.84
CA ALA A 56 22.38 7.82 -36.54
C ALA A 56 21.75 7.50 -35.17
N LEU A 57 21.54 6.22 -34.87
CA LEU A 57 20.99 5.77 -33.58
C LEU A 57 21.92 6.13 -32.42
N SER A 58 23.23 5.90 -32.58
CA SER A 58 24.22 6.21 -31.55
C SER A 58 24.30 7.71 -31.28
N ALA A 59 24.29 8.55 -32.31
CA ALA A 59 24.23 10.00 -32.16
C ALA A 59 22.91 10.45 -31.48
N HIS A 60 21.78 9.84 -31.85
CA HIS A 60 20.49 10.20 -31.29
C HIS A 60 20.36 9.91 -29.79
N LEU A 61 21.03 8.88 -29.28
CA LEU A 61 21.05 8.58 -27.83
C LEU A 61 21.60 9.73 -26.98
N ASN A 62 22.44 10.60 -27.56
CA ASN A 62 23.07 11.73 -26.88
C ASN A 62 22.27 13.04 -27.03
N THR A 63 21.10 13.01 -27.65
CA THR A 63 20.23 14.20 -27.78
C THR A 63 19.52 14.51 -26.46
N GLN A 64 18.94 15.71 -26.35
CA GLN A 64 18.19 16.10 -25.14
C GLN A 64 16.92 15.27 -24.92
N THR A 65 16.31 14.75 -25.99
CA THR A 65 15.03 14.03 -25.96
C THR A 65 15.08 12.72 -26.75
N PRO A 66 15.95 11.77 -26.36
CA PRO A 66 16.12 10.53 -27.10
C PRO A 66 14.87 9.65 -26.97
N ILE A 67 14.35 9.20 -28.11
CA ILE A 67 13.22 8.25 -28.14
C ILE A 67 13.68 6.80 -28.25
N PHE A 68 14.94 6.56 -28.56
CA PHE A 68 15.57 5.24 -28.58
C PHE A 68 16.37 5.00 -27.31
N THR A 69 16.59 3.74 -26.96
CA THR A 69 17.47 3.33 -25.85
C THR A 69 18.05 1.95 -26.14
N LYS A 70 19.15 1.59 -25.46
CA LYS A 70 19.75 0.26 -25.55
C LYS A 70 19.24 -0.63 -24.41
N PRO A 71 18.81 -1.88 -24.68
CA PRO A 71 18.57 -2.85 -23.61
C PRO A 71 19.89 -3.17 -22.89
N LEU A 72 19.80 -3.46 -21.60
CA LEU A 72 20.94 -3.90 -20.79
C LEU A 72 21.14 -5.42 -20.93
N ASN A 73 22.36 -5.89 -20.77
CA ASN A 73 22.67 -7.32 -20.61
C ASN A 73 22.49 -7.74 -19.14
N GLU A 74 22.73 -9.01 -18.84
CA GLU A 74 22.64 -9.58 -17.47
C GLU A 74 23.59 -8.88 -16.47
N GLN A 75 24.67 -8.28 -16.97
CA GLN A 75 25.67 -7.54 -16.20
C GLN A 75 25.36 -6.03 -16.10
N GLY A 76 24.17 -5.59 -16.54
CA GLY A 76 23.74 -4.19 -16.49
C GLY A 76 24.41 -3.26 -17.53
N ARG A 77 25.18 -3.80 -18.48
CA ARG A 77 25.84 -3.02 -19.55
C ARG A 77 24.94 -2.91 -20.80
N PRO A 78 24.94 -1.78 -21.52
CA PRO A 78 24.19 -1.65 -22.78
C PRO A 78 24.63 -2.68 -23.82
N ARG A 79 23.67 -3.43 -24.39
CA ARG A 79 23.96 -4.41 -25.44
C ARG A 79 24.42 -3.71 -26.73
N LYS A 80 25.56 -4.13 -27.27
CA LYS A 80 26.10 -3.60 -28.54
C LYS A 80 25.13 -3.89 -29.68
N GLY A 81 24.89 -2.88 -30.53
CA GLY A 81 24.03 -2.99 -31.71
C GLY A 81 22.53 -3.15 -31.44
N MET A 82 22.09 -3.28 -30.19
CA MET A 82 20.67 -3.48 -29.85
C MET A 82 19.98 -2.16 -29.50
N TYR A 83 18.78 -1.93 -30.05
CA TYR A 83 18.00 -0.73 -29.80
C TYR A 83 16.51 -1.07 -29.58
N ARG A 84 15.82 -0.25 -28.79
CA ARG A 84 14.37 -0.27 -28.59
C ARG A 84 13.83 1.15 -28.41
N LEU A 85 12.52 1.33 -28.53
CA LEU A 85 11.89 2.60 -28.17
C LEU A 85 11.81 2.76 -26.65
N LYS A 86 12.05 3.98 -26.18
CA LYS A 86 11.91 4.37 -24.77
C LYS A 86 10.43 4.33 -24.42
N GLN A 87 10.05 3.38 -23.58
CA GLN A 87 8.69 3.33 -23.04
C GLN A 87 8.52 4.52 -22.09
N LYS A 88 7.56 5.41 -22.38
CA LYS A 88 7.06 6.33 -21.36
C LYS A 88 6.44 5.46 -20.28
N ARG A 89 7.09 5.42 -19.11
CA ARG A 89 6.50 4.80 -17.93
C ARG A 89 5.24 5.59 -17.63
N VAL A 90 4.08 5.04 -17.99
CA VAL A 90 2.81 5.55 -17.46
C VAL A 90 2.88 5.20 -15.99
N VAL A 91 3.22 6.19 -15.17
CA VAL A 91 3.06 6.05 -13.73
C VAL A 91 1.57 5.84 -13.54
N ALA A 92 1.16 4.64 -13.15
CA ALA A 92 -0.21 4.42 -12.74
C ALA A 92 -0.49 5.44 -11.63
N ILE A 93 -1.37 6.40 -11.90
CA ILE A 93 -1.82 7.34 -10.89
C ILE A 93 -2.66 6.49 -9.94
N SER A 94 -2.06 5.89 -8.91
CA SER A 94 -2.84 5.42 -7.78
C SER A 94 -3.30 6.69 -7.08
N ALA A 95 -4.53 7.12 -7.35
CA ALA A 95 -5.14 8.15 -6.52
C ALA A 95 -5.07 7.63 -5.08
N ARG A 96 -4.21 8.25 -4.26
CA ARG A 96 -4.14 7.91 -2.84
C ARG A 96 -5.43 8.45 -2.23
N ILE A 97 -6.38 7.57 -1.96
CA ILE A 97 -7.61 7.94 -1.25
C ILE A 97 -7.18 8.33 0.17
N ILE A 98 -7.30 9.62 0.48
CA ILE A 98 -7.03 10.16 1.81
C ILE A 98 -8.36 10.13 2.58
N PRO A 99 -8.49 9.35 3.66
CA PRO A 99 -9.71 9.35 4.45
C PRO A 99 -9.91 10.73 5.11
N PRO A 100 -11.16 11.22 5.22
CA PRO A 100 -11.44 12.48 5.88
C PRO A 100 -11.14 12.40 7.38
N VAL A 101 -10.73 13.52 7.96
CA VAL A 101 -10.66 13.66 9.42
C VAL A 101 -12.08 13.85 9.95
N VAL A 102 -12.48 13.00 10.90
CA VAL A 102 -13.83 12.99 11.49
C VAL A 102 -13.75 13.09 13.01
N SER A 103 -14.87 13.39 13.66
CA SER A 103 -14.91 13.42 15.13
C SER A 103 -14.71 12.03 15.75
N THR A 104 -14.43 12.01 17.06
CA THR A 104 -14.27 10.80 17.85
C THR A 104 -15.53 9.91 17.83
N ASN A 105 -16.72 10.49 17.77
CA ASN A 105 -17.98 9.74 17.69
C ASN A 105 -18.08 8.92 16.40
N PHE A 106 -17.72 9.51 15.25
CA PHE A 106 -17.68 8.78 13.98
C PHE A 106 -16.61 7.68 14.03
N THR A 107 -15.45 7.96 14.61
CA THR A 107 -14.37 6.98 14.76
C THR A 107 -14.80 5.79 15.63
N GLY A 108 -15.44 6.07 16.77
CA GLY A 108 -15.99 5.05 17.68
C GLY A 108 -17.02 4.19 16.97
N LYS A 109 -18.03 4.81 16.35
CA LYS A 109 -19.10 4.07 15.66
C LYS A 109 -18.60 3.29 14.45
N ALA A 110 -17.65 3.83 13.68
CA ALA A 110 -17.01 3.11 12.59
C ALA A 110 -16.23 1.89 13.10
N GLY A 111 -15.56 2.02 14.26
CA GLY A 111 -14.91 0.91 14.93
C GLY A 111 -15.88 -0.19 15.34
N GLU A 112 -17.01 0.17 15.97
CA GLU A 112 -18.06 -0.79 16.34
C GLU A 112 -18.59 -1.56 15.11
N HIS A 113 -18.89 -0.85 14.02
CA HIS A 113 -19.34 -1.50 12.78
C HIS A 113 -18.26 -2.37 12.14
N ALA A 114 -16.97 -1.97 12.23
CA ALA A 114 -15.87 -2.79 11.75
C ALA A 114 -15.77 -4.11 12.54
N VAL A 115 -15.89 -4.06 13.87
CA VAL A 115 -15.90 -5.26 14.72
C VAL A 115 -17.12 -6.13 14.43
N MET A 116 -18.30 -5.53 14.30
CA MET A 116 -19.53 -6.24 13.94
C MET A 116 -19.39 -6.93 12.58
N SER A 117 -18.81 -6.26 11.58
CA SER A 117 -18.53 -6.85 10.27
C SER A 117 -17.63 -8.08 10.37
N GLU A 118 -16.54 -8.02 11.16
CA GLU A 118 -15.67 -9.18 11.37
C GLU A 118 -16.44 -10.31 12.06
N LEU A 119 -17.14 -10.04 13.17
CA LEU A 119 -17.95 -11.06 13.86
C LEU A 119 -18.91 -11.80 12.92
N LEU A 120 -19.56 -11.08 12.01
CA LEU A 120 -20.43 -11.67 10.99
C LEU A 120 -19.66 -12.55 10.00
N PHE A 121 -18.49 -12.12 9.52
CA PHE A 121 -17.62 -12.97 8.67
C PHE A 121 -17.17 -14.26 9.38
N TRP A 122 -17.03 -14.22 10.71
CA TRP A 122 -16.69 -15.37 11.54
C TRP A 122 -17.92 -16.20 12.00
N GLY A 123 -19.12 -15.87 11.53
CA GLY A 123 -20.35 -16.62 11.78
C GLY A 123 -20.97 -16.40 13.17
N TYR A 124 -20.67 -15.29 13.83
CA TYR A 124 -21.37 -14.88 15.05
C TYR A 124 -22.65 -14.14 14.68
N ASN A 125 -23.73 -14.37 15.43
CA ASN A 125 -24.90 -13.50 15.41
C ASN A 125 -24.64 -12.33 16.36
N ALA A 126 -24.38 -11.15 15.82
CA ALA A 126 -23.97 -9.96 16.56
C ALA A 126 -24.99 -8.82 16.43
N SER A 127 -25.15 -8.04 17.51
CA SER A 127 -25.99 -6.84 17.55
C SER A 127 -25.29 -5.71 18.28
N LEU A 128 -25.46 -4.48 17.77
CA LEU A 128 -25.08 -3.27 18.48
C LEU A 128 -26.09 -2.99 19.59
N MET A 129 -25.60 -2.53 20.73
CA MET A 129 -26.43 -2.10 21.84
C MET A 129 -26.93 -0.67 21.62
N THR A 130 -28.22 -0.44 21.86
CA THR A 130 -28.84 0.88 21.70
C THR A 130 -28.45 1.84 22.84
N VAL A 131 -28.22 1.29 24.05
CA VAL A 131 -27.82 2.05 25.23
C VAL A 131 -26.38 1.68 25.58
N ASP A 132 -25.51 2.68 25.69
CA ASP A 132 -24.11 2.50 26.08
C ASP A 132 -23.98 2.48 27.61
N GLU A 133 -23.91 1.27 28.17
CA GLU A 133 -23.52 1.03 29.57
C GLU A 133 -22.18 0.28 29.66
N GLY A 134 -21.31 0.44 28.66
CA GLY A 134 -20.00 -0.20 28.61
C GLY A 134 -19.95 -1.55 27.86
N ILE A 135 -21.06 -1.97 27.26
CA ILE A 135 -21.09 -3.06 26.28
C ILE A 135 -21.64 -2.51 24.97
N ASP A 136 -20.80 -2.48 23.93
CA ASP A 136 -21.18 -1.91 22.63
C ASP A 136 -21.84 -2.96 21.72
N ILE A 137 -21.37 -4.21 21.80
CA ILE A 137 -21.83 -5.32 20.97
C ILE A 137 -22.11 -6.54 21.85
N VAL A 138 -23.25 -7.18 21.60
CA VAL A 138 -23.51 -8.55 22.08
C VAL A 138 -23.42 -9.49 20.88
N ALA A 139 -22.63 -10.55 21.02
CA ALA A 139 -22.47 -11.57 20.00
C ALA A 139 -22.82 -12.94 20.56
N SER A 140 -23.37 -13.81 19.72
CA SER A 140 -23.70 -15.18 20.07
C SER A 140 -23.24 -16.17 19.01
N LYS A 141 -22.74 -17.32 19.46
CA LYS A 141 -22.34 -18.44 18.60
C LYS A 141 -22.31 -19.72 19.43
N ASP A 142 -22.81 -20.82 18.88
CA ASP A 142 -22.82 -22.14 19.53
C ASP A 142 -23.40 -22.11 20.96
N ASN A 143 -24.54 -21.42 21.12
CA ASN A 143 -25.25 -21.22 22.38
C ASN A 143 -24.42 -20.53 23.50
N ARG A 144 -23.40 -19.76 23.12
CA ARG A 144 -22.61 -18.90 24.01
C ARG A 144 -22.81 -17.43 23.65
N TYR A 145 -22.82 -16.59 24.67
CA TYR A 145 -22.91 -15.13 24.53
C TYR A 145 -21.58 -14.48 24.93
N PHE A 146 -21.25 -13.41 24.22
CA PHE A 146 -20.05 -12.63 24.38
C PHE A 146 -20.44 -11.16 24.46
N HIS A 147 -19.97 -10.48 25.50
CA HIS A 147 -20.12 -9.04 25.66
C HIS A 147 -18.85 -8.36 25.16
N ILE A 148 -18.98 -7.36 24.29
CA ILE A 148 -17.85 -6.76 23.61
C ILE A 148 -17.89 -5.25 23.81
N GLN A 149 -16.83 -4.70 24.40
CA GLN A 149 -16.54 -3.28 24.39
C GLN A 149 -15.51 -3.00 23.28
N VAL A 150 -15.80 -2.03 22.43
CA VAL A 150 -14.97 -1.56 21.35
C VAL A 150 -14.32 -0.23 21.74
N LYS A 151 -13.03 -0.09 21.44
CA LYS A 151 -12.32 1.19 21.48
C LYS A 151 -11.59 1.38 20.15
N ALA A 152 -11.84 2.48 19.46
CA ALA A 152 -11.27 2.76 18.16
C ALA A 152 -10.32 3.95 18.21
N SER A 153 -9.18 3.84 17.52
CA SER A 153 -8.15 4.87 17.48
C SER A 153 -7.48 4.89 16.11
N ALA A 154 -7.20 6.09 15.60
CA ALA A 154 -6.37 6.28 14.42
C ALA A 154 -4.89 6.33 14.81
N GLU A 155 -4.00 6.02 13.87
CA GLU A 155 -2.55 6.11 14.11
C GLU A 155 -2.17 7.56 14.44
N ARG A 156 -1.45 7.73 15.56
CA ARG A 156 -0.91 9.03 15.97
C ARG A 156 0.33 9.39 15.14
N SER A 157 0.65 10.67 15.07
CA SER A 157 1.85 11.16 14.39
C SER A 157 3.16 10.57 14.94
N SER A 158 3.20 10.25 16.23
CA SER A 158 4.32 9.59 16.92
C SER A 158 4.46 8.10 16.60
N GLY A 159 3.56 7.54 15.78
CA GLY A 159 3.34 6.11 15.71
C GLY A 159 2.48 5.59 16.87
N GLY A 160 1.77 4.49 16.63
CA GLY A 160 0.95 3.81 17.63
C GLY A 160 -0.49 4.35 17.79
N PHE A 161 -1.21 3.70 18.69
CA PHE A 161 -2.65 3.85 18.91
C PHE A 161 -2.90 3.95 20.41
N GLY A 162 -3.60 4.99 20.84
CA GLY A 162 -3.94 5.16 22.26
C GLY A 162 -5.42 4.98 22.52
N PHE A 163 -5.72 4.34 23.65
CA PHE A 163 -7.06 4.02 24.12
C PHE A 163 -7.18 4.34 25.60
N GLN A 164 -8.41 4.65 26.03
CA GLN A 164 -8.75 4.89 27.42
C GLN A 164 -10.01 4.10 27.78
N ILE A 165 -10.00 3.48 28.94
CA ILE A 165 -11.15 2.79 29.52
C ILE A 165 -11.42 3.40 30.89
N LYS A 166 -12.62 3.95 31.08
CA LYS A 166 -13.03 4.44 32.40
C LYS A 166 -12.99 3.30 33.40
N ARG A 167 -12.26 3.47 34.50
CA ARG A 167 -12.06 2.44 35.51
C ARG A 167 -13.38 1.92 36.06
N ARG A 168 -14.31 2.83 36.37
CA ARG A 168 -15.66 2.48 36.83
C ARG A 168 -16.41 1.59 35.82
N ALA A 169 -16.34 1.91 34.52
CA ALA A 169 -17.02 1.12 33.49
C ALA A 169 -16.37 -0.26 33.32
N PHE A 170 -15.05 -0.34 33.47
CA PHE A 170 -14.32 -1.61 33.49
C PHE A 170 -14.74 -2.49 34.67
N GLU A 171 -14.73 -1.94 35.89
CA GLU A 171 -15.09 -2.67 37.11
C GLU A 171 -16.55 -3.15 37.08
N LEU A 172 -17.48 -2.32 36.59
CA LEU A 172 -18.90 -2.68 36.49
C LEU A 172 -19.19 -3.82 35.49
N ASN A 173 -18.42 -3.88 34.39
CA ASN A 173 -18.66 -4.81 33.29
C ASN A 173 -17.63 -5.96 33.23
N HIS A 174 -16.75 -6.07 34.24
CA HIS A 174 -15.75 -7.11 34.31
C HIS A 174 -16.41 -8.48 34.46
N SER A 175 -16.26 -9.33 33.46
CA SER A 175 -16.77 -10.70 33.49
C SER A 175 -15.93 -11.61 32.59
N ALA A 176 -16.05 -12.93 32.81
CA ALA A 176 -15.42 -13.93 31.95
C ALA A 176 -15.94 -13.92 30.50
N GLN A 177 -17.11 -13.33 30.25
CA GLN A 177 -17.74 -13.21 28.93
C GLN A 177 -17.49 -11.85 28.28
N THR A 178 -16.79 -10.94 28.97
CA THR A 178 -16.51 -9.58 28.46
C THR A 178 -15.16 -9.54 27.75
N TYR A 179 -15.16 -9.01 26.53
CA TYR A 179 -13.98 -8.81 25.69
C TYR A 179 -13.83 -7.34 25.30
N TYR A 180 -12.59 -6.89 25.25
CA TYR A 180 -12.23 -5.58 24.72
C TYR A 180 -11.61 -5.74 23.35
N VAL A 181 -12.15 -5.03 22.37
CA VAL A 181 -11.63 -5.01 21.01
C VAL A 181 -11.09 -3.61 20.70
N PHE A 182 -9.77 -3.54 20.56
CA PHE A 182 -9.06 -2.32 20.18
C PHE A 182 -8.92 -2.27 18.66
N VAL A 183 -9.64 -1.34 18.04
CA VAL A 183 -9.62 -1.10 16.60
C VAL A 183 -8.57 -0.05 16.29
N MET A 184 -7.56 -0.44 15.53
CA MET A 184 -6.43 0.39 15.12
C MET A 184 -6.58 0.74 13.65
N ARG A 185 -6.97 1.99 13.36
CA ARG A 185 -7.16 2.48 12.00
C ARG A 185 -5.85 3.05 11.46
N LYS A 186 -5.27 2.36 10.47
CA LYS A 186 -4.05 2.81 9.77
C LYS A 186 -4.32 2.90 8.28
N ASN A 187 -4.21 4.11 7.74
CA ASN A 187 -4.61 4.43 6.37
C ASN A 187 -6.06 3.97 6.07
N LEU A 188 -6.21 3.04 5.12
CA LEU A 188 -7.49 2.50 4.69
C LEU A 188 -7.84 1.15 5.34
N SER A 189 -7.01 0.67 6.27
CA SER A 189 -7.16 -0.65 6.90
C SER A 189 -7.45 -0.53 8.39
N CYS A 190 -8.24 -1.48 8.90
CA CYS A 190 -8.44 -1.68 10.34
C CYS A 190 -7.65 -2.91 10.78
N TYR A 191 -7.02 -2.80 11.94
CA TYR A 191 -6.37 -3.90 12.64
C TYR A 191 -7.03 -4.04 14.00
N PHE A 192 -7.04 -5.25 14.56
CA PHE A 192 -7.79 -5.56 15.77
C PHE A 192 -6.89 -6.24 16.79
N ALA A 193 -6.93 -5.78 18.04
CA ALA A 193 -6.42 -6.51 19.19
C ALA A 193 -7.60 -6.88 20.08
N VAL A 194 -7.78 -8.18 20.33
CA VAL A 194 -8.90 -8.73 21.11
C VAL A 194 -8.35 -9.26 22.42
N LEU A 195 -8.80 -8.70 23.54
CA LEU A 195 -8.35 -9.10 24.87
C LEU A 195 -9.56 -9.43 25.76
N PRO A 196 -9.58 -10.59 26.43
CA PRO A 196 -10.59 -10.83 27.45
C PRO A 196 -10.40 -9.87 28.63
N SER A 197 -11.50 -9.51 29.30
CA SER A 197 -11.46 -8.58 30.44
C SER A 197 -10.53 -9.05 31.57
N SER A 198 -10.44 -10.37 31.78
CA SER A 198 -9.48 -11.00 32.72
C SER A 198 -8.01 -10.71 32.37
N HIS A 199 -7.68 -10.61 31.08
CA HIS A 199 -6.32 -10.30 30.68
C HIS A 199 -6.00 -8.82 30.96
N LEU A 200 -6.93 -7.90 30.70
CA LEU A 200 -6.76 -6.50 31.09
C LEU A 200 -6.63 -6.35 32.61
N GLU A 201 -7.40 -7.12 33.38
CA GLU A 201 -7.27 -7.11 34.84
C GLU A 201 -5.90 -7.60 35.30
N ASN A 202 -5.36 -8.66 34.68
CA ASN A 202 -3.99 -9.10 34.96
C ASN A 202 -2.95 -8.01 34.65
N LEU A 203 -3.08 -7.35 33.49
CA LEU A 203 -2.19 -6.24 33.12
C LEU A 203 -2.28 -5.07 34.10
N ARG A 204 -3.48 -4.81 34.65
CA ARG A 204 -3.70 -3.79 35.68
C ARG A 204 -3.04 -4.19 36.99
N MET A 205 -3.20 -5.43 37.43
CA MET A 205 -2.58 -5.96 38.65
C MET A 205 -1.06 -5.97 38.57
N THR A 206 -0.48 -6.21 37.39
CA THR A 206 0.97 -6.16 37.16
C THR A 206 1.49 -4.76 36.83
N ASN A 207 0.66 -3.71 36.97
CA ASN A 207 1.00 -2.30 36.66
C ASN A 207 1.48 -2.04 35.22
N ILE A 208 1.14 -2.91 34.26
CA ILE A 208 1.40 -2.70 32.83
C ILE A 208 0.39 -1.70 32.25
N ILE A 209 -0.84 -1.68 32.77
CA ILE A 209 -1.80 -0.61 32.48
C ILE A 209 -2.19 0.03 33.80
N ASN A 210 -2.19 1.36 33.85
CA ASN A 210 -2.40 2.10 35.09
C ASN A 210 -3.13 3.43 34.83
N GLY A 211 -3.61 4.02 35.92
CA GLY A 211 -4.29 5.32 35.96
C GLY A 211 -5.35 5.36 37.07
N GLN A 212 -5.54 6.54 37.68
CA GLN A 212 -6.44 6.70 38.83
C GLN A 212 -7.91 6.52 38.42
N ASN A 213 -8.34 7.24 37.38
CA ASN A 213 -9.73 7.26 36.91
C ASN A 213 -9.93 6.46 35.61
N ASP A 214 -8.89 6.38 34.78
CA ASP A 214 -8.92 5.73 33.48
C ASP A 214 -7.74 4.77 33.32
N LEU A 215 -7.97 3.61 32.75
CA LEU A 215 -6.92 2.71 32.31
C LEU A 215 -6.42 3.17 30.94
N SER A 216 -5.14 3.59 30.89
CA SER A 216 -4.50 4.04 29.65
C SER A 216 -3.80 2.87 28.96
N ILE A 217 -4.11 2.66 27.68
CA ILE A 217 -3.58 1.56 26.87
C ILE A 217 -2.96 2.14 25.61
N THR A 218 -1.72 1.76 25.32
CA THR A 218 -1.04 2.10 24.07
C THR A 218 -0.68 0.82 23.33
N ILE A 219 -0.98 0.79 22.03
CA ILE A 219 -0.58 -0.29 21.14
C ILE A 219 0.32 0.28 20.05
N THR A 220 1.51 -0.28 19.86
CA THR A 220 2.44 0.11 18.82
C THR A 220 2.60 -1.01 17.79
N ALA A 221 2.74 -0.64 16.52
CA ALA A 221 3.09 -1.59 15.47
C ALA A 221 4.62 -1.60 15.31
N ASP A 222 5.23 -2.78 15.26
CA ASP A 222 6.64 -2.91 14.90
C ASP A 222 6.82 -2.55 13.41
N GLU A 223 7.80 -1.70 13.09
CA GLU A 223 8.06 -1.22 11.72
C GLU A 223 8.41 -2.35 10.74
N LYS A 224 8.88 -3.50 11.25
CA LYS A 224 9.34 -4.64 10.43
C LYS A 224 8.40 -5.84 10.44
N SER A 225 7.40 -5.89 11.32
CA SER A 225 6.53 -7.05 11.46
C SER A 225 5.08 -6.64 11.64
N LYS A 226 4.13 -7.48 11.18
CA LYS A 226 2.69 -7.30 11.47
C LYS A 226 2.36 -7.56 12.96
N ARG A 227 3.32 -7.39 13.86
CA ARG A 227 3.16 -7.64 15.30
C ARG A 227 2.84 -6.32 15.98
N PHE A 228 1.84 -6.39 16.84
CA PHE A 228 1.43 -5.29 17.69
C PHE A 228 1.93 -5.56 19.11
N LEU A 229 2.57 -4.57 19.72
CA LEU A 229 3.01 -4.60 21.11
C LEU A 229 2.04 -3.74 21.93
N LEU A 230 1.52 -4.32 23.01
CA LEU A 230 0.74 -3.58 23.99
C LEU A 230 1.67 -3.10 25.10
N THR A 231 1.69 -1.79 25.33
CA THR A 231 2.49 -1.16 26.37
C THR A 231 1.63 -0.23 27.23
N ALA A 232 2.09 0.03 28.45
CA ALA A 232 1.61 1.16 29.25
C ALA A 232 1.79 2.47 28.46
N ALA A 233 0.96 3.48 28.73
CA ALA A 233 1.35 4.84 28.39
C ALA A 233 2.56 5.23 29.26
N ILE A 234 3.71 5.48 28.61
CA ILE A 234 4.82 6.18 29.27
C ILE A 234 4.37 7.64 29.33
N TYR A 235 3.92 8.09 30.50
CA TYR A 235 3.86 9.52 30.76
C TYR A 235 5.32 10.01 30.82
N PRO A 236 5.73 11.00 30.02
CA PRO A 236 6.91 11.76 30.37
C PRO A 236 6.65 12.34 31.76
N ASP A 237 7.64 12.21 32.64
CA ASP A 237 7.57 12.44 34.08
C ASP A 237 6.67 13.61 34.50
N GLY A 238 5.95 13.42 35.61
CA GLY A 238 5.33 14.51 36.35
C GLY A 238 6.36 15.47 36.92
#